data_AF-A0A9D9CY03-F1
#
_entry.id   AF-A0A9D9CY03-F1
#
_cell.length_a   1.000
_cell.length_b   1.000
_cell.length_c   1.000
_cell.angle_alpha   90.00
_cell.angle_beta   90.00
_cell.angle_gamma   90.00
#
_symmetry.space_group_name_H-M   'P 1'
#
loop_
_entity.id
_entity.type
_entity.pdbx_description
1 polymer ?
#
loop_
_entity_poly.entity_id
_entity_poly.type
_entity_poly.pdbx_seq_one_letter_code
_entity_poly.pdbx_strand_id
1 'polypeptide(L)'
;MAVRKFKPTTPGQRHKVIGAFETITSSTPEKSLVKGMRKTGGRNNVGKMTMRYIGGGHKRKYRVIDFKREKDGVPAVVKTIEYDPNRSARIALLF
;
A
#
# COMPACT_ATOMS: atom_id res chain seq x y z
N MET A 1 -4.19 7.98 12.14
CA MET A 1 -3.87 6.59 12.56
C MET A 1 -3.06 6.66 13.83
N ALA A 2 -3.29 5.75 14.77
CA ALA A 2 -2.42 5.63 15.93
C ALA A 2 -0.98 5.33 15.49
N VAL A 3 -0.02 5.79 16.27
CA VAL A 3 1.40 5.74 15.96
C VAL A 3 2.11 5.04 17.11
N ARG A 4 3.01 4.10 16.81
CA ARG A 4 3.77 3.33 17.80
C ARG A 4 5.24 3.73 17.76
N LYS A 5 5.75 4.24 18.88
CA LYS A 5 7.18 4.52 19.11
C LYS A 5 7.86 3.28 19.68
N PHE A 6 9.04 2.93 19.16
CA PHE A 6 9.82 1.80 19.67
C PHE A 6 10.63 2.19 20.92
N LYS A 7 10.89 1.19 21.79
CA LYS A 7 11.88 1.35 22.86
C LYS A 7 13.28 1.50 22.22
N PRO A 8 14.15 2.40 22.73
CA PRO A 8 15.45 2.67 22.14
C PRO A 8 16.50 1.62 22.52
N THR A 9 16.29 0.36 22.12
CA THR A 9 17.24 -0.74 22.42
C THR A 9 18.48 -0.71 21.52
N THR A 10 18.40 -0.08 20.36
CA THR A 10 19.52 0.11 19.43
C THR A 10 19.52 1.55 18.87
N PRO A 11 20.68 2.11 18.44
CA PRO A 11 20.75 3.46 17.89
C PRO A 11 19.78 3.71 16.73
N GLY A 12 19.62 2.74 15.83
CA GLY A 12 18.71 2.84 14.69
C GLY A 12 17.22 2.81 15.05
N GLN A 13 16.84 2.35 16.25
CA GLN A 13 15.46 2.34 16.71
C GLN A 13 15.06 3.58 17.52
N ARG A 14 16.03 4.38 17.99
CA ARG A 14 15.81 5.53 18.90
C ARG A 14 14.75 6.52 18.42
N HIS A 15 14.79 6.84 17.13
CA HIS A 15 13.87 7.79 16.49
C HIS A 15 12.82 7.09 15.62
N LYS A 16 12.77 5.76 15.62
CA LYS A 16 11.88 5.00 14.75
C LYS A 16 10.45 5.04 15.27
N VAL A 17 9.56 5.48 14.40
CA VAL A 17 8.13 5.62 14.65
C VAL A 17 7.38 4.97 13.49
N ILE A 18 6.41 4.10 13.79
CA ILE A 18 5.63 3.38 12.77
C ILE A 18 4.13 3.58 12.98
N GLY A 19 3.35 3.40 11.91
CA GLY A 19 1.89 3.36 12.02
C GLY A 19 1.43 2.11 12.77
N ALA A 20 0.43 2.26 13.63
CA ALA A 20 -0.29 1.14 14.23
C ALA A 20 -1.28 0.54 13.21
N PHE A 21 -1.45 -0.78 13.26
CA PHE A 21 -2.26 -1.55 12.33
C PHE A 21 -3.54 -2.12 12.96
N GLU A 22 -3.98 -1.60 14.11
CA GLU A 22 -5.15 -2.09 14.88
C GLU A 22 -6.45 -2.14 14.09
N THR A 23 -6.55 -1.30 13.07
CA THR A 23 -7.76 -1.03 12.31
C THR A 23 -7.66 -1.65 10.89
N ILE A 24 -6.69 -2.55 10.72
CA ILE A 24 -6.56 -3.48 9.59
C ILE A 24 -7.17 -4.81 10.04
N THR A 25 -8.12 -5.34 9.27
CA THR A 25 -8.86 -6.56 9.61
C THR A 25 -8.41 -7.77 8.82
N SER A 26 -7.67 -7.60 7.72
CA SER A 26 -7.07 -8.70 6.95
C SER A 26 -5.64 -8.39 6.54
N SER A 27 -4.80 -9.43 6.55
CA SER A 27 -3.40 -9.39 6.12
C SER A 27 -3.20 -9.87 4.67
N THR A 28 -4.17 -10.60 4.12
CA THR A 28 -4.11 -11.18 2.77
C THR A 28 -5.02 -10.41 1.81
N PRO A 29 -4.50 -9.99 0.64
CA PRO A 29 -5.32 -9.31 -0.36
C PRO A 29 -6.20 -10.28 -1.15
N GLU A 30 -7.35 -9.79 -1.61
CA GLU A 30 -8.25 -10.51 -2.52
C GLU A 30 -7.55 -10.86 -3.85
N LYS A 31 -7.49 -12.16 -4.20
CA LYS A 31 -6.61 -12.67 -5.28
C LYS A 31 -7.00 -12.13 -6.66
N SER A 32 -8.31 -11.95 -6.91
CA SER A 32 -8.85 -11.46 -8.18
C SER A 32 -8.51 -9.98 -8.45
N LEU A 33 -8.28 -9.18 -7.41
CA LEU A 33 -8.04 -7.74 -7.49
C LEU A 33 -6.55 -7.36 -7.42
N VAL A 34 -5.65 -8.34 -7.59
CA VAL A 34 -4.21 -8.13 -7.49
C VAL A 34 -3.52 -8.34 -8.84
N LYS A 35 -2.69 -7.37 -9.25
CA LYS A 35 -1.91 -7.41 -10.48
C LYS A 35 -0.41 -7.28 -10.22
N GLY A 36 0.40 -7.83 -11.12
CA GLY A 36 1.86 -7.62 -11.10
C GLY A 36 2.21 -6.15 -11.34
N MET A 37 3.09 -5.58 -10.51
CA MET A 37 3.56 -4.21 -10.68
C MET A 37 5.05 -4.23 -11.06
N ARG A 38 5.36 -3.72 -12.26
CA ARG A 38 6.74 -3.57 -12.73
C ARG A 38 7.35 -2.31 -12.11
N LYS A 39 8.59 -2.40 -11.64
CA LYS A 39 9.36 -1.24 -11.17
C LYS A 39 10.10 -0.62 -12.34
N THR A 40 10.08 0.70 -12.41
CA THR A 40 10.82 1.48 -13.41
C THR A 40 12.28 1.72 -13.00
N GLY A 41 12.55 1.78 -11.69
CA GLY A 41 13.88 2.17 -11.18
C GLY A 41 14.28 3.58 -11.61
N GLY A 42 13.30 4.47 -11.81
CA GLY A 42 13.52 5.85 -12.28
C GLY A 42 13.88 5.98 -13.76
N ARG A 43 13.77 4.89 -14.54
CA ARG A 43 14.09 4.88 -15.98
C ARG A 43 12.85 4.98 -16.86
N ASN A 44 13.00 5.59 -18.04
CA ASN A 44 11.98 5.66 -19.08
C ASN A 44 12.03 4.47 -20.06
N ASN A 45 11.21 4.50 -21.11
CA ASN A 45 11.13 3.48 -22.16
C ASN A 45 12.43 3.29 -22.98
N VAL A 46 13.29 4.30 -23.07
CA VAL A 46 14.61 4.23 -23.73
C VAL A 46 15.72 3.78 -22.74
N GLY A 47 15.37 3.51 -21.48
CA GLY A 47 16.32 3.09 -20.44
C GLY A 47 17.12 4.22 -19.81
N LYS A 48 16.88 5.48 -20.21
CA LYS A 48 17.53 6.65 -19.59
C LYS A 48 16.92 6.91 -18.21
N MET A 49 17.78 7.26 -17.25
CA MET A 49 17.33 7.70 -15.93
C MET A 49 16.72 9.10 -16.05
N THR A 50 15.41 9.20 -15.88
CA THR A 50 14.69 10.48 -15.90
C THR A 50 14.40 10.99 -14.48
N MET A 51 14.27 10.07 -13.51
CA MET A 51 14.09 10.39 -12.09
C MET A 51 15.21 9.78 -11.26
N ARG A 52 15.86 10.63 -10.46
CA ARG A 52 16.92 10.22 -9.53
C ARG A 52 16.32 9.64 -8.23
N TYR A 53 17.14 8.87 -7.50
CA TYR A 53 16.82 8.32 -6.17
C TYR A 53 15.64 7.32 -6.11
N ILE A 54 15.25 6.72 -7.24
CA ILE A 54 14.21 5.68 -7.31
C ILE A 54 14.83 4.33 -7.65
N GLY A 55 14.79 3.37 -6.71
CA GLY A 55 15.30 2.01 -6.94
C GLY A 55 15.38 1.18 -5.65
N GLY A 56 15.58 -0.14 -5.76
CA GLY A 56 15.93 -1.00 -4.62
C GLY A 56 14.86 -1.33 -3.57
N GLY A 57 13.68 -0.70 -3.58
CA GLY A 57 12.63 -0.96 -2.57
C GLY A 57 12.06 -2.38 -2.59
N HIS A 58 11.22 -2.75 -1.61
CA HIS A 58 10.55 -4.06 -1.52
C HIS A 58 9.61 -4.34 -2.72
N LYS A 59 9.43 -5.60 -3.14
CA LYS A 59 8.49 -5.98 -4.23
C LYS A 59 7.05 -5.68 -3.82
N ARG A 60 6.25 -5.12 -4.73
CA ARG A 60 4.85 -4.76 -4.47
C ARG A 60 3.96 -5.39 -5.54
N LYS A 61 2.74 -5.71 -5.16
CA LYS A 61 1.68 -6.06 -6.10
C LYS A 61 0.69 -4.89 -6.14
N TYR A 62 0.18 -4.58 -7.32
CA TYR A 62 -0.80 -3.52 -7.49
C TYR A 62 -2.17 -4.04 -7.06
N ARG A 63 -2.91 -3.25 -6.30
CA ARG A 63 -4.31 -3.52 -5.96
C ARG A 63 -5.21 -2.65 -6.83
N VAL A 64 -6.12 -3.29 -7.56
CA VAL A 64 -7.09 -2.60 -8.41
C VAL A 64 -8.08 -1.88 -7.51
N ILE A 65 -8.19 -0.56 -7.67
CA ILE A 65 -9.09 0.29 -6.90
C ILE A 65 -10.12 0.88 -7.83
N ASP A 66 -11.37 0.83 -7.38
CA ASP A 66 -12.45 1.56 -8.01
C ASP A 66 -12.41 3.03 -7.61
N PHE A 67 -11.80 3.86 -8.47
CA PHE A 67 -11.77 5.31 -8.30
C PHE A 67 -12.99 6.01 -8.89
N LYS A 68 -13.74 5.34 -9.78
CA LYS A 68 -14.84 5.96 -10.51
C LYS A 68 -16.19 5.79 -9.82
N ARG A 69 -16.41 4.64 -9.18
CA ARG A 69 -17.65 4.31 -8.46
C ARG A 69 -18.92 4.51 -9.29
N GLU A 70 -18.94 3.95 -10.50
CA GLU A 70 -20.08 4.07 -11.44
C GLU A 70 -21.30 3.20 -11.05
N LYS A 71 -21.26 2.48 -9.92
CA LYS A 71 -22.34 1.59 -9.46
C LYS A 71 -23.35 2.34 -8.58
N ASP A 72 -24.00 3.34 -9.15
CA ASP A 72 -25.00 4.13 -8.44
C ASP A 72 -26.23 3.28 -8.08
N GLY A 73 -26.74 3.45 -6.86
CA GLY A 73 -27.92 2.73 -6.37
C GLY A 73 -27.69 1.26 -5.97
N VAL A 74 -26.49 0.71 -6.17
CA VAL A 74 -26.15 -0.66 -5.74
C VAL A 74 -25.50 -0.60 -4.36
N PRO A 75 -26.13 -1.13 -3.30
CA PRO A 75 -25.51 -1.17 -1.99
C PRO A 75 -24.35 -2.18 -1.98
N ALA A 76 -23.33 -1.90 -1.17
CA ALA A 76 -22.23 -2.82 -0.93
C ALA A 76 -21.86 -2.83 0.55
N VAL A 77 -21.41 -3.98 1.05
CA VAL A 77 -21.01 -4.15 2.44
C VAL A 77 -19.49 -4.13 2.57
N VAL A 78 -18.98 -3.39 3.55
CA VAL A 78 -17.55 -3.39 3.87
C VAL A 78 -17.18 -4.71 4.56
N LYS A 79 -16.40 -5.55 3.88
CA LYS A 79 -15.94 -6.84 4.42
C LYS A 79 -14.65 -6.71 5.21
N THR A 80 -13.64 -6.04 4.65
CA THR A 80 -12.32 -5.89 5.29
C THR A 80 -11.72 -4.51 5.05
N ILE A 81 -10.85 -4.08 5.98
CA ILE A 81 -9.98 -2.93 5.84
C ILE A 81 -8.54 -3.44 5.77
N GLU A 82 -7.79 -3.02 4.76
CA GLU A 82 -6.49 -3.60 4.42
C GLU A 82 -5.39 -2.57 4.20
N TYR A 83 -4.15 -3.02 4.38
CA TYR A 83 -2.94 -2.26 4.04
C TYR A 83 -2.65 -2.30 2.54
N ASP A 84 -2.48 -1.17 1.87
CA ASP A 84 -1.98 -1.13 0.50
C ASP A 84 -0.54 -0.60 0.43
N PRO A 85 0.44 -1.38 -0.09
CA PRO A 85 1.82 -0.92 -0.19
C PRO A 85 2.07 0.15 -1.27
N ASN A 86 1.08 0.46 -2.11
CA ASN A 86 1.22 1.37 -3.26
C ASN A 86 0.73 2.80 -2.95
N ARG A 87 0.17 3.05 -1.76
CA ARG A 87 -0.30 4.37 -1.33
C ARG A 87 -0.26 4.52 0.19
N SER A 88 -0.49 5.73 0.68
CA SER A 88 -0.56 6.03 2.12
C SER A 88 -1.91 5.63 2.75
N ALA A 89 -3.01 5.73 2.00
CA ALA A 89 -4.34 5.39 2.47
C ALA A 89 -4.55 3.86 2.60
N ARG A 90 -5.37 3.44 3.58
CA ARG A 90 -5.91 2.07 3.64
C ARG A 90 -7.00 1.89 2.59
N ILE A 91 -7.30 0.63 2.28
CA ILE A 91 -8.38 0.29 1.36
C ILE A 91 -9.44 -0.54 2.05
N ALA A 92 -10.67 -0.44 1.57
CA ALA A 92 -11.79 -1.27 1.99
C ALA A 92 -12.15 -2.23 0.86
N LEU A 93 -12.35 -3.50 1.20
CA LEU A 93 -12.92 -4.49 0.30
C LEU A 93 -14.44 -4.49 0.45
N LEU A 94 -15.14 -4.37 -0.68
CA LEU A 94 -16.60 -4.31 -0.75
C LEU A 94 -17.16 -5.56 -1.44
N PHE A 95 -18.34 -6.00 -1.00
CA PHE A 95 -19.13 -7.08 -1.59
C PHE A 95 -20.56 -6.62 -1.87
#